data_AF-A0A931VLV0-F1
#
_entry.id   AF-A0A931VLV0-F1
#
_cell.length_a   1.000
_cell.length_b   1.000
_cell.length_c   1.000
_cell.angle_alpha   90.00
_cell.angle_beta   90.00
_cell.angle_gamma   90.00
#
_symmetry.space_group_name_H-M   'P 1'
#
loop_
_entity.id
_entity.type
_entity.pdbx_description
1 polymer ?
#
loop_
_entity_poly.entity_id
_entity_poly.type
_entity_poly.pdbx_seq_one_letter_code
_entity_poly.pdbx_strand_id
1 'polypeptide(L)'
;PGGTAIIIEAITDNRNRTISEIKNILNEARGKFAEPGSVLWVFEKNSELPWQPKFNQEKTPEDIGGLRKLIDEVSQHDDVQNVYHN
;
A
#
# COMPACT_ATOMS: atom_id res chain seq x y z
N PRO A 1 -2.06 8.23 5.20
CA PRO A 1 -1.61 8.80 6.49
C PRO A 1 -0.09 9.05 6.49
N GLY A 2 0.37 10.17 7.05
CA GLY A 2 1.81 10.46 7.23
C GLY A 2 2.70 10.56 5.98
N GLY A 3 2.13 10.65 4.76
CA GLY A 3 2.93 10.62 3.52
C GLY A 3 3.57 9.26 3.22
N THR A 4 3.04 8.19 3.82
CA THR A 4 3.55 6.82 3.67
C THR A 4 3.33 6.29 2.26
N ALA A 5 4.37 5.74 1.66
CA ALA A 5 4.29 4.99 0.42
C ALA A 5 3.85 3.55 0.70
N ILE A 6 2.93 3.02 -0.12
CA ILE A 6 2.40 1.67 0.01
C ILE A 6 2.49 0.97 -1.34
N ILE A 7 3.01 -0.26 -1.35
CA ILE A 7 2.96 -1.18 -2.50
C ILE A 7 1.92 -2.26 -2.18
N ILE A 8 0.99 -2.46 -3.10
CA ILE A 8 -0.04 -3.50 -3.01
C ILE A 8 0.19 -4.46 -4.16
N GLU A 9 0.46 -5.73 -3.85
CA GLU A 9 0.55 -6.81 -4.83
C GLU A 9 -0.75 -7.61 -4.79
N ALA A 10 -1.41 -7.70 -5.95
CA ALA A 10 -2.69 -8.39 -6.09
C ALA A 10 -2.67 -9.33 -7.30
N ILE A 11 -3.35 -10.47 -7.16
CA ILE A 11 -3.63 -11.41 -8.24
C ILE A 11 -5.14 -11.41 -8.43
N THR A 12 -5.59 -11.04 -9.62
CA THR A 12 -7.01 -10.86 -9.93
C THR A 12 -7.31 -11.27 -11.37
N ASP A 13 -8.54 -11.69 -11.62
CA ASP A 13 -9.11 -11.92 -12.94
C ASP A 13 -9.73 -10.64 -13.55
N ASN A 14 -9.98 -9.61 -12.74
CA ASN A 14 -10.58 -8.35 -13.18
C ASN A 14 -9.86 -7.13 -12.58
N ARG A 15 -8.79 -6.71 -13.26
CA ARG A 15 -7.97 -5.54 -12.90
C ARG A 15 -8.78 -4.27 -12.62
N ASN A 16 -9.83 -3.98 -13.40
CA ASN A 16 -10.59 -2.74 -13.26
C ASN A 16 -11.46 -2.74 -11.99
N ARG A 17 -12.04 -3.90 -11.63
CA ARG A 17 -12.76 -4.10 -10.37
C ARG A 17 -11.83 -3.86 -9.19
N THR A 18 -10.73 -4.61 -9.12
CA THR A 18 -9.77 -4.54 -8.01
C THR A 18 -9.19 -3.13 -7.83
N ILE A 19 -8.80 -2.47 -8.92
CA ILE A 19 -8.30 -1.08 -8.84
C ILE A 19 -9.37 -0.13 -8.29
N SER A 20 -10.63 -0.32 -8.65
CA SER A 20 -11.72 0.54 -8.18
C SER A 20 -12.02 0.31 -6.70
N GLU A 21 -12.04 -0.95 -6.26
CA GLU A 21 -12.24 -1.33 -4.85
C GLU A 21 -11.08 -0.83 -3.97
N ILE A 22 -9.83 -1.03 -4.41
CA ILE A 22 -8.63 -0.52 -3.71
C ILE A 22 -8.63 1.00 -3.65
N LYS A 23 -9.04 1.70 -4.71
CA LYS A 23 -9.19 3.17 -4.68
C LYS A 23 -10.18 3.61 -3.62
N ASN A 24 -11.30 2.91 -3.45
CA ASN A 24 -12.29 3.24 -2.43
C ASN A 24 -11.70 3.09 -1.02
N ILE A 25 -11.04 1.97 -0.74
CA ILE A 25 -10.37 1.72 0.55
C ILE A 25 -9.33 2.81 0.84
N LEU A 26 -8.48 3.15 -0.14
CA LEU A 26 -7.49 4.22 0.00
C LEU A 26 -8.14 5.57 0.28
N ASN A 27 -9.23 5.93 -0.41
CA ASN A 27 -9.92 7.20 -0.24
C ASN A 27 -10.54 7.32 1.17
N GLU A 28 -11.13 6.26 1.71
CA GLU A 28 -11.69 6.23 3.07
C GLU A 28 -10.62 6.51 4.13
N ALA A 29 -9.41 6.01 3.92
CA ALA A 29 -8.25 6.26 4.78
C ALA A 29 -7.48 7.57 4.46
N ARG A 30 -8.07 8.46 3.65
CA ARG A 30 -7.44 9.72 3.17
C ARG A 30 -6.11 9.49 2.44
N GLY A 31 -5.92 8.30 1.86
CA GLY A 31 -4.85 7.96 0.94
C GLY A 31 -5.23 8.32 -0.50
N LYS A 32 -4.27 8.15 -1.42
CA LYS A 32 -4.50 8.32 -2.85
C LYS A 32 -3.84 7.18 -3.60
N PHE A 33 -4.56 6.62 -4.57
CA PHE A 33 -3.98 5.69 -5.53
C PHE A 33 -3.03 6.44 -6.46
N ALA A 34 -1.84 5.90 -6.66
CA ALA A 34 -0.86 6.39 -7.61
C ALA A 34 -0.71 5.38 -8.76
N GLU A 35 -0.17 5.83 -9.89
CA GLU A 35 0.07 4.94 -11.02
C GLU A 35 1.09 3.84 -10.64
N PRO A 36 0.99 2.65 -11.24
CA PRO A 36 1.99 1.60 -11.05
C PRO A 36 3.39 2.14 -11.35
N GLY A 37 4.31 2.04 -10.38
CA GLY A 37 5.66 2.59 -10.52
C GLY A 37 5.94 3.85 -9.70
N SER A 38 4.92 4.65 -9.38
CA SER A 38 5.12 5.99 -8.79
C SER A 38 5.84 6.02 -7.44
N VAL A 39 5.76 4.93 -6.67
CA VAL A 39 6.35 4.82 -5.34
C VAL A 39 7.52 3.83 -5.28
N LEU A 40 7.84 3.15 -6.38
CA LEU A 40 8.88 2.11 -6.39
C LEU A 40 10.27 2.65 -6.01
N TRP A 41 10.54 3.92 -6.27
CA TRP A 41 11.81 4.57 -5.91
C TRP A 41 12.03 4.65 -4.39
N VAL A 42 10.96 4.58 -3.59
CA VAL A 42 11.00 4.54 -2.11
C VAL A 42 11.41 3.16 -1.61
N PHE A 43 11.34 2.13 -2.45
CA PHE A 43 11.61 0.75 -2.08
C PHE A 43 12.81 0.18 -2.84
N GLU A 44 13.39 -0.88 -2.28
CA GLU A 44 14.38 -1.73 -2.90
C GLU A 44 13.79 -3.13 -3.07
N LYS A 45 13.92 -3.69 -4.27
CA LYS A 45 13.56 -5.07 -4.56
C LYS A 45 14.83 -5.86 -4.80
N ASN A 46 15.16 -6.75 -3.87
CA ASN A 46 16.15 -7.79 -4.11
C ASN A 46 15.42 -9.02 -4.67
N SER A 47 16.02 -9.76 -5.60
CA SER A 47 15.40 -10.96 -6.20
C SER A 47 15.03 -12.03 -5.17
N GLU A 48 15.68 -12.03 -4.00
CA GLU A 48 15.50 -13.03 -2.95
C GLU A 48 14.74 -12.49 -1.72
N LEU A 49 14.41 -11.19 -1.68
CA LEU A 49 13.78 -10.57 -0.50
C LEU A 49 12.52 -9.78 -0.90
N PRO A 50 11.53 -9.68 0.02
CA PRO A 50 10.39 -8.79 -0.16
C PRO A 50 10.82 -7.32 -0.33
N TRP A 51 9.90 -6.47 -0.78
CA TRP A 51 10.16 -5.04 -0.90
C TRP A 51 10.60 -4.44 0.44
N GLN A 52 11.76 -3.77 0.43
CA GLN A 52 12.29 -3.09 1.61
C GLN A 52 12.25 -1.57 1.43
N PRO A 53 11.82 -0.80 2.42
CA PRO A 53 11.83 0.65 2.33
C PRO A 53 13.28 1.19 2.42
N LYS A 54 13.64 2.09 1.50
CA LYS A 54 14.94 2.79 1.48
C LYS A 54 15.00 3.93 2.48
N PHE A 55 13.85 4.52 2.80
CA PHE A 55 13.73 5.68 3.67
C PHE A 55 12.90 5.31 4.88
N ASN A 56 13.47 5.53 6.06
CA ASN A 56 12.73 5.39 7.31
C ASN A 56 12.08 6.73 7.62
N GLN A 57 10.76 6.75 7.71
CA GLN A 57 10.02 7.96 8.02
C GLN A 57 9.44 7.85 9.44
N GLU A 58 9.85 8.77 10.32
CA GLU A 58 9.25 8.91 11.64
C GLU A 58 7.78 9.34 11.49
N LYS A 59 6.87 8.57 12.09
CA LYS A 59 5.43 8.76 11.98
C LYS A 59 4.85 9.08 13.36
N THR A 60 3.86 9.95 13.38
CA THR A 60 3.13 10.23 14.62
C THR A 60 2.32 8.99 15.03
N PRO A 61 2.00 8.82 16.34
CA PRO A 61 1.17 7.71 16.79
C PRO A 61 -0.21 7.66 16.10
N GLU A 62 -0.75 8.82 15.73
CA GLU A 62 -2.02 8.92 14.99
C GLU A 62 -1.88 8.39 13.55
N ASP A 63 -0.80 8.75 12.86
CA ASP A 63 -0.50 8.24 11.52
C ASP A 63 -0.28 6.73 11.53
N ILE A 64 0.36 6.18 12.56
CA ILE A 64 0.56 4.75 12.74
C ILE A 64 -0.79 4.03 12.90
N GLY A 65 -1.71 4.59 13.70
CA GLY A 65 -3.05 4.05 13.87
C GLY A 65 -3.84 4.04 12.57
N GLY A 66 -3.83 5.14 11.82
CA GLY A 66 -4.49 5.24 10.52
C GLY A 66 -3.87 4.31 9.47
N LEU A 67 -2.55 4.20 9.43
CA LEU A 67 -1.83 3.32 8.50
C LEU A 67 -2.12 1.85 8.79
N ARG A 68 -2.12 1.44 10.06
CA ARG A 68 -2.44 0.07 10.45
C ARG A 68 -3.85 -0.32 10.00
N LYS A 69 -4.83 0.53 10.28
CA LYS A 69 -6.22 0.30 9.84
C LYS A 69 -6.32 0.15 8.32
N LEU A 70 -5.61 1.01 7.58
CA LEU A 70 -5.57 0.96 6.12
C LEU A 70 -4.95 -0.36 5.61
N ILE A 71 -3.83 -0.78 6.20
CA ILE A 71 -3.18 -2.04 5.83
C ILE A 71 -4.11 -3.22 6.12
N ASP A 72 -4.77 -3.23 7.27
CA ASP A 72 -5.72 -4.28 7.66
C ASP A 72 -6.89 -4.35 6.66
N GLU A 73 -7.46 -3.22 6.25
CA GLU A 73 -8.56 -3.17 5.26
C GLU A 73 -8.13 -3.62 3.86
N VAL A 74 -6.97 -3.15 3.38
CA VAL A 74 -6.44 -3.57 2.07
C VAL A 74 -6.10 -5.07 2.07
N SER A 75 -5.57 -5.59 3.17
CA SER A 75 -5.21 -7.01 3.28
C SER A 75 -6.43 -7.95 3.38
N GLN A 76 -7.61 -7.42 3.71
CA GLN A 76 -8.86 -8.19 3.71
C GLN A 76 -9.48 -8.34 2.31
N HIS A 77 -8.98 -7.61 1.32
CA HIS A 77 -9.44 -7.72 -0.06
C HIS A 77 -9.01 -9.07 -0.66
N ASP A 78 -9.94 -9.77 -1.31
CA ASP A 78 -9.78 -11.12 -1.87
C ASP A 78 -8.62 -11.24 -2.89
N ASP A 79 -8.47 -10.25 -3.75
CA ASP A 79 -7.39 -10.20 -4.76
C ASP A 79 -6.01 -9.86 -4.17
N VAL A 80 -5.92 -9.28 -2.95
CA VAL A 80 -4.66 -8.79 -2.39
C VAL A 80 -3.86 -9.93 -1.79
N GLN A 81 -2.58 -10.02 -2.17
CA GLN A 81 -1.65 -11.04 -1.69
C GLN A 81 -0.66 -10.48 -0.68
N ASN A 82 -0.07 -9.32 -0.99
CA ASN A 82 0.92 -8.67 -0.13
C ASN A 82 0.73 -7.16 -0.09
N VAL A 83 1.03 -6.57 1.06
CA VAL A 83 1.06 -5.11 1.27
C VAL A 83 2.38 -4.74 1.92
N TYR A 84 3.11 -3.80 1.33
CA TYR A 84 4.38 -3.28 1.83
C TYR A 84 4.28 -1.77 2.05
N HIS A 85 4.94 -1.25 3.08
CA HIS A 85 4.97 0.18 3.37
C HIS A 85 6.34 0.62 3.89
N ASN A 86 6.62 1.93 3.85
CA ASN A 86 7.82 2.53 4.44
C ASN A 86 7.57 3.18 5.81
#